data_AF-A0A969VT70-F1
#
_entry.id   AF-A0A969VT70-F1
#
_cell.length_a   1.000
_cell.length_b   1.000
_cell.length_c   1.000
_cell.angle_alpha   90.00
_cell.angle_beta   90.00
_cell.angle_gamma   90.00
#
_symmetry.space_group_name_H-M   'P 1'
#
loop_
_entity.id
_entity.type
_entity.pdbx_description
1 polymer ?
#
loop_
_entity_poly.entity_id
_entity_poly.type
_entity_poly.pdbx_seq_one_letter_code
_entity_poly.pdbx_strand_id
1 'polypeptide(L)' 'KLKTVNLKLWKIEDDIRDCERKRNFKDKFIKLARAVYFTNDDRSRIKNKINSLTKSNISEVKSYKKY' A
#
# COMPACT_ATOMS: atom_id res chain seq x y z
N LYS A 1 9.25 11.71 -0.05
CA LYS A 1 9.14 10.31 0.44
C LYS A 1 7.70 9.76 0.35
N LEU A 2 6.69 10.38 0.97
CA LEU A 2 5.30 9.91 0.87
C LEU A 2 4.77 9.85 -0.58
N LYS A 3 5.00 10.90 -1.38
CA LYS A 3 4.64 10.95 -2.81
C LYS A 3 5.16 9.74 -3.60
N THR A 4 6.40 9.33 -3.36
CA THR A 4 7.03 8.19 -4.04
C THR A 4 6.33 6.87 -3.69
N VAL A 5 5.95 6.68 -2.42
CA VAL A 5 5.22 5.47 -1.99
C VAL A 5 3.80 5.46 -2.55
N ASN A 6 3.13 6.62 -2.61
CA ASN A 6 1.82 6.71 -3.25
C ASN A 6 1.88 6.39 -4.75
N LEU A 7 2.87 6.91 -5.48
CA LEU A 7 3.06 6.59 -6.89
C LEU A 7 3.32 5.09 -7.12
N LYS A 8 4.10 4.44 -6.23
CA LYS A 8 4.28 2.99 -6.28
C LYS A 8 2.97 2.24 -6.06
N LEU A 9 2.16 2.66 -5.10
CA LEU A 9 0.86 2.04 -4.82
C LEU A 9 -0.09 2.16 -6.02
N TRP A 10 -0.16 3.35 -6.64
CA TRP A 10 -0.96 3.58 -7.84
C TRP A 10 -0.52 2.69 -8.99
N LYS A 11 0.79 2.56 -9.22
CA LYS A 11 1.32 1.66 -10.26
C LYS A 11 0.95 0.20 -10.00
N ILE A 12 1.03 -0.27 -8.75
CA ILE A 12 0.65 -1.63 -8.37
C ILE A 12 -0.85 -1.85 -8.63
N GLU A 13 -1.72 -0.91 -8.26
CA GLU A 13 -3.16 -1.01 -8.54
C GLU A 13 -3.46 -1.04 -10.04
N ASP A 14 -2.80 -0.21 -10.84
CA ASP A 14 -2.99 -0.21 -12.30
C ASP A 14 -2.53 -1.52 -12.93
N ASP A 15 -1.40 -2.06 -12.48
CA ASP A 15 -0.90 -3.38 -12.88
C ASP A 15 -1.89 -4.51 -12.48
N ILE A 16 -2.57 -4.40 -11.34
CA ILE A 16 -3.63 -5.34 -10.91
C ILE A 16 -4.84 -5.21 -11.83
N ARG A 17 -5.30 -3.98 -12.14
CA ARG A 17 -6.42 -3.73 -13.06
C ARG A 17 -6.13 -4.27 -14.46
N ASP A 18 -4.89 -4.17 -14.92
CA ASP A 18 -4.42 -4.78 -16.17
C ASP A 18 -4.53 -6.31 -16.14
N CYS A 19 -4.11 -6.95 -15.03
CA CYS A 19 -4.25 -8.39 -14.83
C CYS A 19 -5.71 -8.82 -14.82
N GLU A 20 -6.60 -8.07 -14.16
CA GLU A 20 -8.05 -8.34 -14.15
C GLU A 20 -8.68 -8.20 -15.54
N ARG A 21 -8.36 -7.13 -16.27
CA ARG A 21 -8.83 -6.93 -17.66
C ARG A 21 -8.44 -8.10 -18.57
N LYS A 22 -7.27 -8.68 -18.34
CA LYS A 22 -6.76 -9.86 -19.07
C LYS A 22 -7.22 -11.19 -18.46
N ARG A 23 -7.99 -11.18 -17.37
CA ARG A 23 -8.38 -12.35 -16.56
C ARG A 23 -7.18 -13.24 -16.19
N ASN A 24 -6.01 -12.63 -15.99
CA ASN A 24 -4.76 -13.34 -15.73
C ASN A 24 -4.38 -13.23 -14.25
N PHE A 25 -4.79 -14.23 -13.47
CA PHE A 25 -4.60 -14.31 -12.02
C PHE A 25 -3.41 -15.18 -11.60
N LYS A 26 -2.41 -15.30 -12.48
CA LYS A 26 -1.19 -16.09 -12.21
C LYS A 26 -0.22 -15.34 -11.29
N ASP A 27 1.05 -15.75 -11.29
CA ASP A 27 2.10 -15.25 -10.40
C ASP A 27 2.23 -13.72 -10.35
N LYS A 28 2.05 -13.02 -11.48
CA LYS A 28 2.12 -11.55 -11.50
C LYS A 28 1.05 -10.95 -10.60
N PHE A 29 -0.20 -11.43 -10.69
CA PHE A 29 -1.30 -10.95 -9.86
C PHE A 29 -1.05 -11.25 -8.37
N ILE A 30 -0.61 -12.47 -8.04
CA ILE A 30 -0.30 -12.86 -6.66
C ILE A 30 0.82 -11.99 -6.07
N LYS A 31 1.89 -11.73 -6.84
CA LYS A 31 2.99 -10.86 -6.42
C LYS A 31 2.54 -9.42 -6.22
N LEU A 32 1.71 -8.88 -7.12
CA LEU A 32 1.17 -7.53 -6.99
C LEU A 32 0.26 -7.39 -5.77
N ALA A 33 -0.66 -8.35 -5.56
CA ALA A 33 -1.53 -8.36 -4.40
C ALA A 33 -0.73 -8.40 -3.09
N ARG A 34 0.35 -9.18 -3.03
CA ARG A 34 1.29 -9.17 -1.89
C ARG A 34 1.99 -7.81 -1.74
N ALA A 35 2.45 -7.23 -2.85
CA ALA A 35 3.14 -5.94 -2.86
C ALA A 35 2.26 -4.77 -2.37
N VAL A 36 0.93 -4.85 -2.54
CA VAL A 36 -0.01 -3.86 -1.97
C VAL A 36 0.14 -3.78 -0.45
N TYR A 37 0.14 -4.91 0.26
CA TYR A 37 0.26 -4.93 1.72
C TYR A 37 1.56 -4.27 2.21
N PHE A 38 2.70 -4.70 1.65
CA PHE A 38 4.00 -4.13 2.00
C PHE A 38 4.08 -2.62 1.71
N THR A 39 3.60 -2.19 0.55
CA THR A 39 3.64 -0.77 0.14
C THR A 39 2.70 0.09 1.01
N ASN A 40 1.56 -0.46 1.41
CA ASN A 40 0.63 0.22 2.30
C ASN A 40 1.17 0.33 3.74
N ASP A 41 1.92 -0.66 4.21
CA ASP A 41 2.57 -0.62 5.53
C ASP A 41 3.70 0.41 5.56
N ASP A 42 4.49 0.50 4.48
CA ASP A 42 5.46 1.58 4.28
C ASP A 42 4.79 2.97 4.25
N ARG A 43 3.64 3.09 3.58
CA ARG A 43 2.86 4.34 3.55
C ARG A 43 2.39 4.72 4.95
N SER A 44 1.88 3.75 5.71
CA SER A 44 1.43 3.95 7.09
C SER A 44 2.58 4.40 8.00
N ARG A 45 3.74 3.74 7.91
CA ARG A 45 4.95 4.13 8.67
C ARG A 45 5.37 5.57 8.37
N ILE A 46 5.34 6.00 7.11
CA ILE A 46 5.67 7.37 6.73
C ILE A 46 4.62 8.36 7.25
N LYS A 47 3.33 8.04 7.14
CA LYS A 47 2.25 8.87 7.69
C LYS A 47 2.39 9.03 9.20
N ASN A 48 2.64 7.94 9.93
CA ASN A 48 2.85 8.00 11.38
C ASN A 48 4.06 8.86 11.75
N LYS A 49 5.17 8.75 11.00
CA LYS A 49 6.33 9.61 11.21
C LYS A 49 6.00 11.09 11.00
N ILE A 50 5.18 11.44 10.00
CA ILE A 50 4.71 12.81 9.78
C ILE A 50 3.81 13.25 10.95
N ASN A 51 2.84 12.42 11.36
CA ASN A 51 1.94 12.73 12.47
C ASN A 51 2.70 12.98 13.78
N SER A 52 3.73 12.19 14.08
CA SER A 52 4.59 12.40 15.25
C SER A 52 5.35 13.74 15.18
N LEU A 53 5.79 14.15 14.00
CA LEU A 53 6.48 15.44 13.81
C LEU A 53 5.53 16.63 13.91
N THR A 54 4.28 16.48 13.45
CA THR A 54 3.28 17.56 13.43
C THR A 54 2.38 17.58 14.67
N LYS A 55 2.62 16.69 15.66
CA LYS A 55 1.74 16.48 16.83
C LYS A 55 0.27 16.37 16.45
N SER A 56 -0.01 15.67 15.34
CA SER A 56 -1.38 15.51 14.85
C SER A 56 -2.18 14.63 15.81
N ASN A 57 -3.37 15.07 16.22
CA ASN A 57 -4.32 14.29 17.04
C ASN A 57 -4.99 13.15 16.26
N ILE A 58 -4.73 13.00 14.96
CA ILE A 58 -5.32 11.97 14.11
C ILE A 58 -4.23 10.96 13.75
N SER A 59 -4.35 9.73 14.25
CA SER A 59 -3.49 8.60 13.90
C SER A 59 -4.30 7.48 13.25
N GLU A 60 -3.80 6.98 12.11
CA GLU A 60 -4.42 5.91 11.35
C GLU A 60 -3.86 4.57 11.88
N VAL A 61 -4.55 3.95 12.84
CA VAL A 61 -4.14 2.66 13.43
C VAL A 61 -4.83 1.53 12.66
N LYS A 62 -4.05 0.75 11.91
CA LYS A 62 -4.55 -0.49 11.29
C LYS A 62 -4.65 -1.58 12.36
N SER A 63 -5.86 -2.05 12.63
CA SER A 63 -6.11 -3.25 13.46
C SER A 63 -5.86 -4.49 12.61
N TYR A 64 -4.68 -5.10 12.76
CA TYR A 64 -4.40 -6.39 12.15
C TYR A 64 -4.84 -7.50 13.12
N LYS A 65 -5.69 -8.42 12.66
CA LYS A 65 -5.79 -9.72 13.32
C LYS A 65 -4.46 -10.44 13.12
N LYS A 66 -3.85 -10.94 14.20
CA LYS A 66 -2.72 -11.89 14.09
C LYS A 66 -3.21 -13.08 13.26
N TYR A 67 -2.50 -13.38 12.19
CA TYR A 67 -2.65 -14.63 11.44
C TYR A 67 -2.02 -15.78 12.22
#